data_AF-A0A8X6KDU6-F1
#
_entry.id   AF-A0A8X6KDU6-F1
#
_cell.length_a   1.000
_cell.length_b   1.000
_cell.length_c   1.000
_cell.angle_alpha   90.00
_cell.angle_beta   90.00
_cell.angle_gamma   90.00
#
_symmetry.space_group_name_H-M   'P 1'
#
loop_
_entity.id
_entity.type
_entity.pdbx_description
1 polymer ?
#
loop_
_entity_poly.entity_id
_entity_poly.type
_entity_poly.pdbx_seq_one_letter_code
_entity_poly.pdbx_strand_id
1 'polypeptide(L)'
;MAIMLALSSSTRAQVIGITCVFGTTVLDNVCNNVKRVLVACNKKEDNYDRMIQVPTTKGRFYSRISNLMVPRSKARGRTFCTDCDLLAVAATLYPESIKSSMDSPLAVECEGTYCRGLTILLKHYRSPDHKRRSVNIVTEFHMDIVNQLRYQMLQDDPITL
;
A
#
# COMPACT_ATOMS: atom_id res chain seq x y z
N MET A 1 -3.15 -4.76 6.90
CA MET A 1 -4.38 -3.94 7.05
C MET A 1 -5.31 -4.01 5.83
N ALA A 2 -4.81 -4.24 4.61
CA ALA A 2 -5.61 -4.32 3.37
C ALA A 2 -6.90 -5.17 3.47
N ILE A 3 -6.80 -6.39 4.00
CA ILE A 3 -7.95 -7.30 4.15
C ILE A 3 -9.01 -6.71 5.10
N MET A 4 -8.58 -6.04 6.18
CA MET A 4 -9.51 -5.41 7.13
C MET A 4 -10.30 -4.28 6.47
N LEU A 5 -9.64 -3.46 5.64
CA LEU A 5 -10.31 -2.43 4.85
C LEU A 5 -11.30 -3.05 3.86
N ALA A 6 -10.87 -4.04 3.07
CA ALA A 6 -11.73 -4.71 2.10
C ALA A 6 -12.98 -5.33 2.75
N LEU A 7 -12.83 -6.04 3.88
CA LEU A 7 -13.93 -6.65 4.62
C LEU A 7 -14.84 -5.64 5.30
N SER A 8 -14.32 -4.49 5.73
CA SER A 8 -15.13 -3.41 6.30
C SER A 8 -15.91 -2.63 5.23
N SER A 9 -15.64 -2.92 3.95
CA SER A 9 -16.26 -2.31 2.77
C SER A 9 -17.20 -3.28 2.08
N SER A 10 -18.08 -3.95 2.82
CA SER A 10 -18.92 -5.04 2.30
C SER A 10 -19.85 -4.65 1.14
N THR A 11 -20.14 -3.36 0.96
CA THR A 11 -20.89 -2.82 -0.20
C THR A 11 -20.03 -2.61 -1.43
N ARG A 12 -18.69 -2.55 -1.28
CA ARG A 12 -17.72 -2.27 -2.35
C ARG A 12 -16.85 -3.49 -2.69
N ALA A 13 -16.77 -4.51 -1.84
CA ALA A 13 -15.94 -5.69 -2.06
C ALA A 13 -16.58 -6.97 -1.50
N GLN A 14 -16.36 -8.10 -2.19
CA GLN A 14 -16.74 -9.44 -1.75
C GLN A 14 -15.51 -10.35 -1.71
N VAL A 15 -15.33 -11.10 -0.62
CA VAL A 15 -14.26 -12.10 -0.53
C VAL A 15 -14.70 -13.39 -1.20
N ILE A 16 -14.02 -13.74 -2.29
CA ILE A 16 -14.24 -14.98 -3.05
C ILE A 16 -13.16 -16.04 -2.78
N GLY A 17 -12.03 -15.64 -2.19
CA GLY A 17 -10.91 -16.53 -1.85
C GLY A 17 -9.73 -15.76 -1.28
N ILE A 18 -8.87 -16.45 -0.51
CA ILE A 18 -7.63 -15.90 0.04
C ILE A 18 -6.48 -16.78 -0.44
N THR A 19 -5.51 -16.20 -1.15
CA THR A 19 -4.33 -16.91 -1.68
C THR A 19 -3.05 -16.23 -1.19
N CYS A 20 -2.04 -17.02 -0.86
CA CYS A 20 -0.70 -16.52 -0.56
C CYS A 20 0.18 -16.66 -1.81
N VAL A 21 0.87 -15.60 -2.23
CA VAL A 21 1.90 -15.70 -3.27
C VAL A 21 3.19 -16.27 -2.67
N PHE A 22 3.65 -17.40 -3.19
CA PHE A 22 5.03 -17.86 -2.97
C PHE A 22 5.97 -16.91 -3.74
N GLY A 23 6.80 -16.16 -3.00
CA GLY A 23 7.49 -14.98 -3.53
C GLY A 23 8.50 -15.26 -4.64
N THR A 24 8.63 -14.32 -5.59
CA THR A 24 9.57 -14.36 -6.72
C THR A 24 10.98 -13.84 -6.40
N THR A 25 11.21 -13.38 -5.16
CA THR A 25 12.51 -12.88 -4.67
C THR A 25 12.63 -13.11 -3.16
N VAL A 26 13.86 -13.15 -2.63
CA VAL A 26 14.13 -13.27 -1.19
C VAL A 26 13.68 -12.02 -0.41
N LEU A 27 13.29 -12.22 0.84
CA LEU A 27 12.73 -11.19 1.74
C LEU A 27 13.63 -9.95 1.87
N ASP A 28 14.95 -10.13 1.85
CA ASP A 28 15.91 -9.03 1.99
C ASP A 28 15.86 -8.03 0.83
N ASN A 29 15.69 -8.53 -0.40
CA ASN A 29 15.56 -7.67 -1.59
C ASN A 29 14.27 -6.85 -1.54
N VAL A 30 13.17 -7.46 -1.10
CA VAL A 30 11.90 -6.74 -0.87
C VAL A 30 12.10 -5.65 0.17
N CYS A 31 12.70 -5.99 1.32
CA CYS A 31 12.92 -5.05 2.41
C CYS A 31 13.79 -3.85 2.01
N ASN A 32 14.83 -4.07 1.19
CA ASN A 32 15.73 -3.00 0.75
C ASN A 32 15.11 -2.13 -0.35
N ASN A 33 14.35 -2.70 -1.28
CA ASN A 33 13.64 -1.94 -2.31
C ASN A 33 12.54 -1.08 -1.67
N VAL A 34 11.76 -1.65 -0.75
CA VAL A 34 10.77 -0.90 0.04
C VAL A 34 11.46 0.23 0.79
N LYS A 35 12.54 -0.02 1.54
CA LYS A 35 13.29 1.04 2.26
C LYS A 35 13.64 2.24 1.38
N ARG A 36 14.15 2.01 0.16
CA ARG A 36 14.57 3.08 -0.75
C ARG A 36 13.39 3.93 -1.22
N VAL A 37 12.26 3.29 -1.55
CA VAL A 37 11.02 3.98 -1.93
C VAL A 37 10.47 4.79 -0.76
N LEU A 38 10.47 4.22 0.45
CA LEU A 38 9.92 4.90 1.63
C LEU A 38 10.75 6.11 2.05
N VAL A 39 12.09 6.02 2.00
CA VAL A 39 12.98 7.16 2.25
C VAL A 39 12.75 8.27 1.22
N ALA A 40 12.56 7.91 -0.06
CA ALA A 40 12.30 8.88 -1.12
C ALA A 40 10.95 9.61 -0.96
N CYS A 41 9.97 9.00 -0.29
CA CYS A 41 8.63 9.57 -0.18
C CYS A 41 8.46 10.60 0.96
N ASN A 42 9.42 10.77 1.88
CA ASN A 42 9.43 11.80 2.95
C ASN A 42 8.04 12.12 3.59
N LYS A 43 7.20 11.11 3.84
CA LYS A 43 5.84 11.32 4.34
C LYS A 43 5.83 11.42 5.87
N LYS A 44 5.37 12.56 6.37
CA LYS A 44 5.16 12.86 7.80
C LYS A 44 3.69 12.62 8.16
N GLU A 45 3.35 11.43 8.62
CA GLU A 45 2.32 11.21 9.65
C GLU A 45 2.16 9.72 9.92
N ASP A 46 2.35 9.33 11.17
CA ASP A 46 2.02 7.99 11.65
C ASP A 46 0.89 8.12 12.68
N ASN A 47 -0.31 7.66 12.32
CA ASN A 47 -1.47 7.61 13.22
C ASN A 47 -1.43 6.40 14.17
N TYR A 48 -0.31 5.70 14.22
CA TYR A 48 -0.11 4.47 14.99
C TYR A 48 -0.63 4.56 16.43
N ASP A 49 -0.19 5.57 17.17
CA ASP A 49 -0.47 5.69 18.60
C ASP A 49 -1.98 5.82 18.87
N ARG A 50 -2.71 6.47 17.95
CA ARG A 50 -4.18 6.57 18.00
C ARG A 50 -4.86 5.27 17.60
N MET A 51 -4.34 4.56 16.60
CA MET A 51 -4.94 3.31 16.10
C MET A 51 -4.82 2.16 17.09
N ILE A 52 -3.72 2.05 17.83
CA ILE A 52 -3.53 0.98 18.83
C ILE A 52 -4.42 1.15 20.08
N GLN A 53 -4.98 2.34 20.28
CA GLN A 53 -5.87 2.65 21.40
C GLN A 53 -7.35 2.36 21.08
N VAL A 54 -7.69 1.95 19.85
CA VAL A 54 -9.08 1.65 19.47
C VAL A 54 -9.57 0.41 20.25
N PRO A 55 -10.62 0.53 21.09
CA PRO A 55 -10.99 -0.51 22.05
C PRO A 55 -11.85 -1.65 21.47
N THR A 56 -11.78 -1.89 20.16
CA THR A 56 -12.53 -2.96 19.48
C THR A 56 -11.71 -4.25 19.35
N THR A 57 -12.34 -5.34 18.95
CA THR A 57 -11.63 -6.59 18.61
C THR A 57 -10.65 -6.37 17.45
N LYS A 58 -11.05 -5.58 16.45
CA LYS A 58 -10.21 -5.21 15.31
C LYS A 58 -9.02 -4.35 15.74
N GLY A 59 -9.22 -3.36 16.62
CA GLY A 59 -8.17 -2.52 17.20
C GLY A 59 -7.15 -3.32 18.02
N ARG A 60 -7.62 -4.23 18.89
CA ARG A 60 -6.74 -5.14 19.65
C ARG A 60 -5.93 -6.06 18.73
N PHE A 61 -6.57 -6.61 17.70
CA PHE A 61 -5.88 -7.44 16.71
C PHE A 61 -4.80 -6.63 15.98
N TYR A 62 -5.14 -5.43 15.48
CA TYR A 62 -4.19 -4.51 14.85
C TYR A 62 -2.99 -4.23 15.76
N SER A 63 -3.24 -3.81 17.01
CA SER A 63 -2.20 -3.53 18.00
C SER A 63 -1.23 -4.70 18.18
N ARG A 64 -1.75 -5.94 18.28
CA ARG A 64 -0.92 -7.14 18.42
C ARG A 64 -0.02 -7.39 17.21
N ILE A 65 -0.55 -7.29 15.99
CA ILE A 65 0.25 -7.55 14.77
C ILE A 65 1.25 -6.43 14.49
N SER A 66 0.90 -5.19 14.81
CA SER A 66 1.72 -4.02 14.54
C SER A 66 2.84 -3.83 15.56
N ASN A 67 2.64 -4.22 16.82
CA ASN A 67 3.64 -4.13 17.89
C ASN A 67 4.94 -4.90 17.59
N LEU A 68 4.92 -5.87 16.67
CA LEU A 68 6.12 -6.57 16.23
C LEU A 68 6.91 -5.80 15.18
N MET A 69 6.24 -4.97 14.38
CA MET A 69 6.82 -4.29 13.22
C MET A 69 7.19 -2.84 13.50
N VAL A 70 6.34 -2.11 14.23
CA VAL A 70 6.50 -0.66 14.44
C VAL A 70 7.74 -0.32 15.28
N PRO A 71 8.03 -0.99 16.40
CA PRO A 71 9.28 -0.75 17.14
C PRO A 71 10.52 -1.02 16.28
N ARG A 72 10.49 -2.09 15.46
CA ARG A 72 11.56 -2.43 14.51
C ARG A 72 11.69 -1.40 13.38
N SER A 73 10.61 -0.70 13.04
CA SER A 73 10.61 0.39 12.07
C SER A 73 11.21 1.65 12.68
N LYS A 74 10.74 2.04 13.88
CA LYS A 74 11.25 3.18 14.65
C LYS A 74 12.74 3.03 14.98
N ALA A 75 13.19 1.84 15.38
CA ALA A 75 14.60 1.54 15.64
C ALA A 75 15.50 1.70 14.40
N ARG A 76 14.94 1.65 13.20
CA ARG A 76 15.65 1.92 11.93
C ARG A 76 15.55 3.39 11.50
N GLY A 77 15.17 4.28 12.41
CA GLY A 77 14.96 5.71 12.15
C GLY A 77 13.75 6.01 11.27
N ARG A 78 12.84 5.04 11.07
CA ARG A 78 11.64 5.27 10.27
C ARG A 78 10.58 5.95 11.13
N THR A 79 10.02 7.03 10.61
CA THR A 79 8.96 7.80 11.25
C THR A 79 7.56 7.26 10.94
N PHE A 80 7.45 6.21 10.11
CA PHE A 80 6.18 5.61 9.72
C PHE A 80 6.35 4.13 9.31
N CYS A 81 5.23 3.41 9.29
CA CYS A 81 5.10 2.12 8.63
C CYS A 81 4.25 2.29 7.37
N THR A 82 4.74 1.82 6.22
CA THR A 82 3.98 1.97 4.97
C THR A 82 3.09 0.79 4.72
N ASP A 83 1.80 1.07 4.56
CA ASP A 83 0.79 0.08 4.25
C ASP A 83 0.53 0.05 2.74
N CYS A 84 1.50 -0.39 1.95
CA CYS A 84 1.37 -0.42 0.49
C CYS A 84 0.11 -1.18 0.04
N ASP A 85 -0.18 -2.31 0.69
CA ASP A 85 -1.35 -3.12 0.37
C ASP A 85 -2.66 -2.41 0.76
N LEU A 86 -2.65 -1.63 1.86
CA LEU A 86 -3.81 -0.83 2.24
C LEU A 86 -4.06 0.25 1.19
N LEU A 87 -3.01 0.96 0.75
CA LEU A 87 -3.13 2.00 -0.27
C LEU A 87 -3.63 1.44 -1.61
N ALA A 88 -3.21 0.24 -2.00
CA ALA A 88 -3.71 -0.43 -3.19
C ALA A 88 -5.22 -0.74 -3.08
N VAL A 89 -5.66 -1.28 -1.95
CA VAL A 89 -7.10 -1.53 -1.69
C VAL A 89 -7.87 -0.22 -1.60
N ALA A 90 -7.32 0.82 -0.97
CA ALA A 90 -7.94 2.14 -0.89
C ALA A 90 -8.11 2.77 -2.27
N ALA A 91 -7.09 2.76 -3.13
CA ALA A 91 -7.20 3.24 -4.51
C ALA A 91 -8.28 2.49 -5.32
N THR A 92 -8.48 1.21 -5.02
CA THR A 92 -9.45 0.36 -5.74
C THR A 92 -10.88 0.60 -5.26
N LEU A 93 -11.11 0.57 -3.95
CA LEU A 93 -12.45 0.65 -3.35
C LEU A 93 -12.91 2.08 -3.13
N TYR A 94 -11.98 3.01 -2.96
CA TYR A 94 -12.20 4.41 -2.62
C TYR A 94 -11.38 5.31 -3.55
N PRO A 95 -11.70 5.37 -4.86
CA PRO A 95 -10.96 6.17 -5.83
C PRO A 95 -10.89 7.67 -5.47
N GLU A 96 -11.84 8.17 -4.68
CA GLU A 96 -11.83 9.51 -4.07
C GLU A 96 -10.61 9.78 -3.18
N SER A 97 -9.95 8.72 -2.68
CA SER A 97 -8.71 8.84 -1.92
C SER A 97 -7.50 9.18 -2.78
N ILE A 98 -7.59 9.06 -4.12
CA ILE A 98 -6.51 9.35 -5.05
C ILE A 98 -6.47 10.86 -5.31
N LYS A 99 -5.35 11.50 -4.93
CA LYS A 99 -5.14 12.93 -5.17
C LYS A 99 -4.56 13.20 -6.55
N SER A 100 -3.64 12.35 -7.01
CA SER A 100 -3.10 12.44 -8.37
C SER A 100 -2.67 11.08 -8.88
N SER A 101 -2.78 10.91 -10.20
CA SER A 101 -2.28 9.74 -10.92
C SER A 101 -1.73 10.17 -12.28
N MET A 102 -0.98 9.28 -12.90
CA MET A 102 -0.50 9.45 -14.27
C MET A 102 -0.68 8.16 -15.05
N ASP A 103 -1.02 8.28 -16.32
CA ASP A 103 -0.98 7.16 -17.24
C ASP A 103 0.41 7.07 -17.85
N SER A 104 1.06 5.93 -17.69
CA SER A 104 2.36 5.69 -18.31
C SER A 104 2.46 4.25 -18.82
N PRO A 105 3.04 4.04 -20.01
CA PRO A 105 3.55 2.72 -20.33
C PRO A 105 4.69 2.36 -19.37
N LEU A 106 4.72 1.09 -18.96
CA LEU A 106 5.79 0.54 -18.16
C LEU A 106 6.24 -0.83 -18.67
N ALA A 107 7.42 -1.23 -18.27
CA ALA A 107 7.93 -2.59 -18.38
C ALA A 107 8.45 -3.06 -17.02
N VAL A 108 8.51 -4.36 -16.82
CA VAL A 108 9.14 -4.97 -15.64
C VAL A 108 10.37 -5.75 -16.11
N GLU A 109 11.52 -5.50 -15.49
CA GLU A 109 12.74 -6.27 -15.75
C GLU A 109 12.62 -7.67 -15.15
N CYS A 110 12.71 -8.71 -15.97
CA CYS A 110 12.45 -10.10 -15.55
C CYS A 110 13.73 -10.95 -15.40
N GLU A 111 14.83 -10.57 -16.05
CA GLU A 111 16.00 -11.43 -16.26
C GLU A 111 17.29 -10.84 -15.66
N GLY A 112 17.37 -9.52 -15.48
CA GLY A 112 18.58 -8.83 -15.05
C GLY A 112 19.07 -9.24 -13.65
N THR A 113 20.35 -9.58 -13.51
CA THR A 113 20.94 -10.05 -12.24
C THR A 113 20.76 -9.07 -11.07
N TYR A 114 20.91 -7.77 -11.32
CA TYR A 114 20.87 -6.73 -10.27
C TYR A 114 19.55 -5.94 -10.22
N CYS A 115 18.73 -6.05 -11.26
CA CYS A 115 17.56 -5.19 -11.46
C CYS A 115 16.26 -5.99 -11.69
N ARG A 116 16.28 -7.32 -11.55
CA ARG A 116 15.08 -8.15 -11.63
C ARG A 116 13.99 -7.63 -10.68
N GLY A 117 12.79 -7.45 -11.23
CA GLY A 117 11.63 -6.89 -10.55
C GLY A 117 11.54 -5.36 -10.60
N LEU A 118 12.50 -4.66 -11.22
CA LEU A 118 12.44 -3.21 -11.38
C LEU A 118 11.30 -2.83 -12.34
N THR A 119 10.45 -1.90 -11.90
CA THR A 119 9.45 -1.27 -12.76
C THR A 119 10.09 -0.08 -13.49
N ILE A 120 10.05 -0.11 -14.82
CA ILE A 120 10.69 0.88 -15.69
C ILE A 120 9.60 1.72 -16.37
N LEU A 121 9.59 3.03 -16.11
CA LEU A 121 8.69 3.97 -16.76
C LEU A 121 9.25 4.38 -18.12
N LEU A 122 8.46 4.20 -19.18
CA LEU A 122 8.91 4.40 -20.56
C LEU A 122 8.57 5.82 -21.05
N LYS A 123 8.93 6.85 -20.27
CA LYS A 123 8.52 8.26 -20.48
C LYS A 123 8.97 8.87 -21.82
N HIS A 124 10.09 8.39 -22.40
CA HIS A 124 10.70 8.97 -23.61
C HIS A 124 10.85 7.98 -24.76
N TYR A 125 10.36 6.75 -24.62
CA TYR A 125 10.57 5.71 -25.62
C TYR A 125 9.41 5.70 -26.63
N ARG A 126 9.62 6.23 -27.83
CA ARG A 126 8.68 6.12 -28.97
C ARG A 126 8.98 4.81 -29.71
N SER A 127 8.20 3.77 -29.46
CA SER A 127 8.19 2.58 -30.32
C SER A 127 7.06 2.72 -31.36
N PRO A 128 7.30 2.47 -32.65
CA PRO A 128 6.25 2.55 -33.66
C PRO A 128 5.18 1.45 -33.54
N ASP A 129 5.49 0.33 -32.89
CA ASP A 129 4.84 -0.96 -33.24
C ASP A 129 4.19 -1.72 -32.07
N HIS A 130 4.11 -1.11 -30.89
CA HIS A 130 3.41 -1.70 -29.77
C HIS A 130 2.27 -0.78 -29.33
N LYS A 131 1.03 -1.26 -29.49
CA LYS A 131 -0.15 -0.80 -28.75
C LYS A 131 0.15 -0.92 -27.26
N ARG A 132 0.85 0.07 -26.71
CA ARG A 132 1.28 0.04 -25.32
C ARG A 132 0.04 0.23 -24.47
N ARG A 133 -0.31 -0.84 -23.74
CA ARG A 133 -1.29 -0.75 -22.66
C ARG A 133 -0.67 0.18 -21.62
N SER A 134 -1.17 1.41 -21.57
CA SER A 134 -0.84 2.32 -20.50
C SER A 134 -1.44 1.78 -19.21
N VAL A 135 -0.72 1.94 -18.10
CA VAL A 135 -1.28 1.67 -16.78
C VAL A 135 -1.43 2.98 -16.04
N ASN A 136 -2.50 3.08 -15.25
CA ASN A 136 -2.68 4.19 -14.35
C ASN A 136 -1.81 3.97 -13.11
N ILE A 137 -0.95 4.94 -12.82
CA ILE A 137 -0.01 4.93 -11.71
C ILE A 137 -0.44 6.00 -10.73
N VAL A 138 -0.89 5.58 -9.55
CA VAL A 138 -1.22 6.51 -8.46
C VAL A 138 0.06 7.13 -7.93
N THR A 139 0.14 8.46 -8.00
CA THR A 139 1.31 9.24 -7.55
C THR A 139 1.10 9.86 -6.19
N GLU A 140 -0.14 10.17 -5.83
CA GLU A 140 -0.47 10.80 -4.55
C GLU A 140 -1.86 10.42 -4.04
N PHE A 141 -2.02 10.39 -2.70
CA PHE A 141 -3.28 10.14 -2.01
C PHE A 141 -3.64 11.34 -1.11
N HIS A 142 -4.94 11.55 -0.93
CA HIS A 142 -5.51 12.35 0.15
C HIS A 142 -5.33 11.60 1.47
N MET A 143 -4.30 11.98 2.23
CA MET A 143 -3.92 11.26 3.46
C MET A 143 -4.98 11.39 4.56
N ASP A 144 -5.73 12.48 4.57
CA ASP A 144 -6.93 12.71 5.38
C ASP A 144 -7.98 11.61 5.17
N ILE A 145 -8.37 11.34 3.92
CA ILE A 145 -9.31 10.25 3.57
C ILE A 145 -8.72 8.90 3.96
N VAL A 146 -7.46 8.64 3.63
CA VAL A 146 -6.79 7.37 3.97
C VAL A 146 -6.71 7.16 5.48
N ASN A 147 -6.47 8.21 6.26
CA ASN A 147 -6.41 8.15 7.72
C ASN A 147 -7.81 7.92 8.32
N GLN A 148 -8.85 8.51 7.73
CA GLN A 148 -10.24 8.22 8.10
C GLN A 148 -10.59 6.75 7.86
N LEU A 149 -10.25 6.21 6.68
CA LEU A 149 -10.40 4.80 6.35
C LEU A 149 -9.69 3.88 7.35
N ARG A 150 -8.44 4.21 7.70
CA ARG A 150 -7.65 3.47 8.70
C ARG A 150 -8.34 3.43 10.06
N TYR A 151 -8.95 4.54 10.47
CA TYR A 151 -9.63 4.61 11.76
C TYR A 151 -10.97 3.86 11.73
N GLN A 152 -11.79 4.11 10.70
CA GLN A 152 -13.11 3.50 10.54
C GLN A 152 -13.03 1.98 10.37
N MET A 153 -12.03 1.43 9.65
CA MET A 153 -11.90 -0.03 9.52
C MET A 153 -11.66 -0.74 10.87
N LEU A 154 -11.15 0.00 11.88
CA LEU A 154 -10.97 -0.52 13.23
C LEU A 154 -12.22 -0.34 14.11
N GLN A 155 -13.19 0.48 13.73
CA GLN A 155 -14.47 0.62 14.43
C GLN A 155 -15.41 -0.54 14.10
N ASP A 156 -16.40 -0.81 14.94
CA ASP A 156 -17.39 -1.86 14.66
C ASP A 156 -18.46 -1.39 13.66
N ASP A 157 -18.65 -0.08 13.53
CA ASP A 157 -19.54 0.53 12.55
C ASP A 157 -19.03 0.37 11.10
N PRO A 158 -19.92 0.33 10.10
CA PRO A 158 -19.54 0.35 8.69
C PRO A 158 -18.75 1.61 8.31
N ILE A 159 -17.90 1.50 7.29
CA ILE A 159 -17.18 2.65 6.74
C ILE A 159 -18.17 3.63 6.11
N THR A 160 -18.13 4.88 6.58
CA THR A 160 -18.91 6.01 6.05
C THR A 160 -17.96 7.03 5.44
N LEU A 161 -17.90 7.03 4.10
CA LEU A 161 -17.22 8.02 3.27
C LEU A 161 -18.22 8.60 2.27
#